data_AF-A0A9D2SSQ6-F1
#
_entry.id   AF-A0A9D2SSQ6-F1
#
_cell.length_a   1.000
_cell.length_b   1.000
_cell.length_c   1.000
_cell.angle_alpha   90.00
_cell.angle_beta   90.00
_cell.angle_gamma   90.00
#
_symmetry.space_group_name_H-M   'P 1'
#
loop_
_entity.id
_entity.type
_entity.pdbx_description
1 polymer ?
#
loop_
_entity_poly.entity_id
_entity_poly.type
_entity_poly.pdbx_seq_one_letter_code
_entity_poly.pdbx_strand_id
1 'polypeptide(L)'
;MKKKMAIILSAVMTLAMGTTAMAAPSPSITTETVQQVVVSPSIGGSETAVSLAGQQTAALPGTTFVTASGQTVDAAAVALVTTPSTAEQAQAAAASLVAAMASNSVQIVNFTGQNGLSLTDASGNLNIVNNMTIGLMTAAGEAVAQNGSISAAFSLSDILGGGVLNVGETIQALYQRADGTWVAVPVVIIDGTVAIALPAFGGAVNVTFIVAKGTPSTTVSAAAATSPRT
;
A
#
# COMPACT_ATOMS: atom_id res chain seq x y z
N MET A 1 5.22 -33.82 3.02
CA MET A 1 4.72 -33.15 1.80
C MET A 1 4.61 -31.65 2.09
N LYS A 2 5.43 -30.79 1.48
CA LYS A 2 5.41 -29.34 1.75
C LYS A 2 4.29 -28.69 0.92
N LYS A 3 3.21 -28.23 1.58
CA LYS A 3 2.10 -27.54 0.90
C LYS A 3 2.58 -26.18 0.40
N LYS A 4 2.39 -25.91 -0.89
CA LYS A 4 2.65 -24.61 -1.51
C LYS A 4 1.54 -23.63 -1.09
N MET A 5 1.82 -22.73 -0.15
CA MET A 5 1.00 -21.52 0.04
C MET A 5 1.32 -20.57 -1.12
N ALA A 6 0.76 -20.85 -2.29
CA ALA A 6 0.89 -20.01 -3.47
C ALA A 6 -0.19 -18.93 -3.42
N ILE A 7 0.25 -17.68 -3.27
CA ILE A 7 -0.44 -16.40 -3.53
C ILE A 7 -1.93 -16.57 -3.84
N ILE A 8 -2.74 -16.68 -2.77
CA ILE A 8 -4.19 -16.83 -2.88
C ILE A 8 -4.84 -15.51 -3.35
N LEU A 9 -4.09 -14.39 -3.40
CA LEU A 9 -4.63 -13.09 -3.87
C LEU A 9 -5.00 -13.10 -5.36
N SER A 10 -4.19 -13.71 -6.23
CA SER A 10 -4.52 -13.85 -7.66
C SER A 10 -5.65 -14.87 -7.89
N ALA A 11 -5.72 -15.91 -7.06
CA ALA A 11 -6.80 -16.90 -7.05
C ALA A 11 -8.13 -16.32 -6.53
N VAL A 12 -8.10 -15.47 -5.49
CA VAL A 12 -9.29 -14.78 -4.96
C VAL A 12 -9.77 -13.71 -5.93
N MET A 13 -8.86 -12.98 -6.60
CA MET A 13 -9.26 -12.12 -7.72
C MET A 13 -9.93 -12.91 -8.85
N THR A 14 -9.38 -14.07 -9.26
CA THR A 14 -10.00 -14.87 -10.34
C THR A 14 -11.27 -15.61 -9.93
N LEU A 15 -11.44 -16.02 -8.67
CA LEU A 15 -12.71 -16.60 -8.19
C LEU A 15 -13.80 -15.54 -7.97
N ALA A 16 -13.43 -14.28 -7.70
CA ALA A 16 -14.37 -13.16 -7.64
C ALA A 16 -14.79 -12.64 -9.04
N MET A 17 -13.99 -12.90 -10.08
CA MET A 17 -14.24 -12.43 -11.46
C MET A 17 -15.43 -13.11 -12.18
N GLY A 18 -16.21 -13.96 -11.49
CA GLY A 18 -17.53 -14.39 -11.97
C GLY A 18 -18.57 -13.27 -12.00
N THR A 19 -18.35 -12.16 -11.27
CA THR A 19 -19.19 -10.96 -11.31
C THR A 19 -18.33 -9.70 -11.23
N THR A 20 -18.44 -8.80 -12.21
CA THR A 20 -17.71 -7.53 -12.23
C THR A 20 -18.19 -6.59 -11.11
N ALA A 21 -17.46 -6.57 -10.00
CA ALA A 21 -17.72 -5.74 -8.82
C ALA A 21 -16.39 -5.28 -8.16
N MET A 22 -15.91 -4.08 -8.51
CA MET A 22 -14.50 -3.66 -8.34
C MET A 22 -14.30 -2.30 -7.64
N ALA A 23 -14.38 -2.16 -6.31
CA ALA A 23 -13.67 -1.06 -5.62
C ALA A 23 -14.17 0.39 -5.89
N ALA A 24 -15.46 0.70 -5.70
CA ALA A 24 -15.92 2.10 -5.71
C ALA A 24 -15.54 2.88 -4.44
N PRO A 25 -15.31 4.20 -4.56
CA PRO A 25 -14.88 5.00 -3.44
C PRO A 25 -16.09 5.28 -2.53
N SER A 26 -16.08 4.69 -1.33
CA SER A 26 -16.79 5.26 -0.19
C SER A 26 -16.15 6.62 0.12
N PRO A 27 -16.85 7.76 -0.03
CA PRO A 27 -16.25 9.07 0.16
C PRO A 27 -15.89 9.33 1.63
N SER A 28 -14.87 10.15 1.85
CA SER A 28 -14.42 10.69 3.14
C SER A 28 -14.07 9.66 4.22
N ILE A 29 -12.77 9.51 4.44
CA ILE A 29 -12.21 9.04 5.70
C ILE A 29 -11.63 10.26 6.42
N THR A 30 -12.17 10.51 7.61
CA THR A 30 -11.84 11.59 8.56
C THR A 30 -11.99 13.03 8.07
N THR A 31 -13.00 13.70 8.61
CA THR A 31 -13.09 15.16 8.81
C THR A 31 -12.48 15.57 10.16
N GLU A 32 -11.46 14.84 10.63
CA GLU A 32 -10.86 15.04 11.96
C GLU A 32 -9.48 15.69 11.83
N THR A 33 -9.20 16.66 12.70
CA THR A 33 -7.91 17.35 12.75
C THR A 33 -6.86 16.47 13.43
N VAL A 34 -5.76 16.18 12.73
CA VAL A 34 -4.60 15.51 13.34
C VAL A 34 -4.03 16.40 14.44
N GLN A 35 -4.05 15.92 15.68
CA GLN A 35 -3.56 16.66 16.85
C GLN A 35 -2.05 16.53 17.01
N GLN A 36 -1.50 15.36 16.70
CA GLN A 36 -0.07 15.07 16.78
C GLN A 36 0.33 14.00 15.74
N VAL A 37 1.56 14.06 15.26
CA VAL A 37 2.19 12.96 14.53
C VAL A 37 3.05 12.15 15.49
N VAL A 38 2.90 10.83 15.47
CA VAL A 38 3.80 9.90 16.15
C VAL A 38 4.47 9.04 15.07
N VAL A 39 5.80 9.15 14.97
CA VAL A 39 6.61 8.35 14.05
C VAL A 39 7.33 7.28 14.86
N SER A 40 7.19 6.01 14.46
CA SER A 40 7.83 4.91 15.19
C SER A 40 9.36 5.03 15.14
N PRO A 41 10.08 4.82 16.26
CA PRO A 41 11.54 4.80 16.29
C PRO A 41 12.13 3.56 15.60
N SER A 42 11.30 2.59 15.22
CA SER A 42 11.69 1.39 14.47
C SER A 42 11.86 1.62 12.97
N ILE A 43 11.56 2.82 12.45
CA ILE A 43 11.65 3.11 11.03
C ILE A 43 13.11 3.18 10.58
N GLY A 44 13.42 2.38 9.56
CA GLY A 44 14.76 2.18 9.03
C GLY A 44 14.98 0.70 8.71
N GLY A 45 16.20 0.36 8.30
CA GLY A 45 16.56 -1.01 7.94
C GLY A 45 17.54 -1.04 6.77
N SER A 46 17.69 -2.21 6.16
CA SER A 46 18.45 -2.37 4.92
C SER A 46 17.53 -2.37 3.72
N GLU A 47 18.03 -1.93 2.57
CA GLU A 47 17.36 -2.12 1.29
C GLU A 47 17.18 -3.61 0.99
N THR A 48 16.03 -3.98 0.45
CA THR A 48 15.75 -5.35 0.01
C THR A 48 15.24 -5.37 -1.43
N ALA A 49 15.74 -6.31 -2.22
CA ALA A 49 15.29 -6.56 -3.58
C ALA A 49 14.67 -7.95 -3.69
N VAL A 50 13.43 -8.03 -4.19
CA VAL A 50 12.68 -9.28 -4.34
C VAL A 50 12.21 -9.39 -5.80
N SER A 51 12.49 -10.52 -6.47
CA SER A 51 12.02 -10.75 -7.85
C SER A 51 10.50 -10.69 -7.92
N LEU A 52 9.94 -9.98 -8.91
CA LEU A 52 8.50 -9.87 -9.13
C LEU A 52 7.81 -11.21 -9.43
N ALA A 53 8.56 -12.20 -9.93
CA ALA A 53 8.12 -13.59 -10.10
C ALA A 53 8.24 -14.44 -8.82
N GLY A 54 8.57 -13.83 -7.68
CA GLY A 54 8.74 -14.48 -6.38
C GLY A 54 7.44 -14.78 -5.64
N GLN A 55 7.56 -15.43 -4.48
CA GLN A 55 6.44 -15.81 -3.62
C GLN A 55 5.80 -14.63 -2.85
N GLN A 56 6.49 -13.49 -2.75
CA GLN A 56 6.08 -12.30 -1.99
C GLN A 56 5.52 -11.18 -2.89
N THR A 57 5.43 -11.42 -4.19
CA THR A 57 5.07 -10.41 -5.19
C THR A 57 4.15 -11.00 -6.23
N ALA A 58 3.31 -10.17 -6.84
CA ALA A 58 2.51 -10.57 -8.00
C ALA A 58 2.34 -9.39 -8.95
N ALA A 59 2.13 -9.68 -10.23
CA ALA A 59 1.68 -8.71 -11.22
C ALA A 59 0.28 -9.11 -11.70
N LEU A 60 -0.60 -8.13 -11.88
CA LEU A 60 -1.91 -8.36 -12.51
C LEU A 60 -1.70 -8.80 -13.98
N PRO A 61 -2.45 -9.79 -14.50
CA PRO A 61 -2.37 -10.15 -15.92
C PRO A 61 -2.63 -8.94 -16.82
N GLY A 62 -1.76 -8.75 -17.81
CA GLY A 62 -1.79 -7.58 -18.71
C GLY A 62 -0.92 -6.40 -18.28
N THR A 63 -0.35 -6.41 -17.07
CA THR A 63 0.70 -5.44 -16.68
C THR A 63 1.93 -5.62 -17.57
N THR A 64 2.37 -4.53 -18.21
CA THR A 64 3.66 -4.45 -18.91
C THR A 64 4.67 -3.67 -18.08
N PHE A 65 5.94 -4.02 -18.25
CA PHE A 65 7.07 -3.39 -17.58
C PHE A 65 7.99 -2.77 -18.63
N VAL A 66 8.34 -1.50 -18.45
CA VAL A 66 9.09 -0.72 -19.44
C VAL A 66 10.22 0.03 -18.74
N THR A 67 11.44 -0.07 -19.24
CA THR A 67 12.60 0.65 -18.71
C THR A 67 12.52 2.15 -19.02
N ALA A 68 13.36 2.96 -18.35
CA ALA A 68 13.52 4.39 -18.69
C ALA A 68 13.92 4.63 -20.17
N SER A 69 14.64 3.67 -20.78
CA SER A 69 14.99 3.67 -22.20
C SER A 69 13.85 3.25 -23.16
N GLY A 70 12.66 2.91 -22.64
CA GLY A 70 11.50 2.51 -23.43
C GLY A 70 11.47 1.02 -23.82
N GLN A 71 12.39 0.21 -23.30
CA GLN A 71 12.45 -1.23 -23.58
C GLN A 71 11.42 -1.99 -22.73
N THR A 72 10.59 -2.82 -23.36
CA THR A 72 9.74 -3.76 -22.61
C THR A 72 10.60 -4.86 -21.99
N VAL A 73 10.44 -5.10 -20.70
CA VAL A 73 11.15 -6.15 -19.93
C VAL A 73 10.17 -7.19 -19.40
N ASP A 74 10.62 -8.44 -19.30
CA ASP A 74 9.82 -9.53 -18.73
C ASP A 74 9.73 -9.40 -17.20
N ALA A 75 8.57 -9.72 -16.63
CA ALA A 75 8.32 -9.60 -15.18
C ALA A 75 9.31 -10.41 -14.32
N ALA A 76 9.84 -11.54 -14.81
CA ALA A 76 10.83 -12.33 -14.09
C ALA A 76 12.23 -11.67 -14.05
N ALA A 77 12.51 -10.74 -14.97
CA ALA A 77 13.76 -9.97 -15.03
C ALA A 77 13.72 -8.68 -14.19
N VAL A 78 12.58 -8.37 -13.57
CA VAL A 78 12.37 -7.17 -12.74
C VAL A 78 12.29 -7.56 -11.26
N ALA A 79 12.94 -6.77 -10.41
CA ALA A 79 12.83 -6.86 -8.96
C ALA A 79 12.04 -5.66 -8.41
N LEU A 80 11.20 -5.95 -7.42
CA LEU A 80 10.70 -4.95 -6.48
C LEU A 80 11.84 -4.60 -5.52
N VAL A 81 12.27 -3.34 -5.53
CA VAL A 81 13.27 -2.81 -4.60
C VAL A 81 12.55 -1.96 -3.57
N THR A 82 12.77 -2.24 -2.30
CA THR A 82 12.23 -1.46 -1.19
C THR A 82 13.35 -0.94 -0.32
N THR A 83 13.45 0.39 -0.25
CA THR A 83 14.48 1.11 0.50
C THR A 83 13.79 1.77 1.72
N PRO A 84 14.04 1.29 2.95
CA PRO A 84 13.49 1.92 4.15
C PRO A 84 13.92 3.39 4.25
N SER A 85 12.98 4.25 4.65
CA SER A 85 13.27 5.67 4.85
C SER A 85 13.87 5.92 6.23
N THR A 86 14.55 7.06 6.40
CA THR A 86 15.02 7.50 7.73
C THR A 86 13.88 8.06 8.57
N ALA A 87 14.08 8.21 9.88
CA ALA A 87 13.08 8.81 10.77
C ALA A 87 12.72 10.25 10.34
N GLU A 88 13.70 11.03 9.86
CA GLU A 88 13.50 12.41 9.36
C GLU A 88 12.70 12.43 8.06
N GLN A 89 12.96 11.48 7.15
CA GLN A 89 12.18 11.31 5.92
C GLN A 89 10.74 10.90 6.22
N ALA A 90 10.53 9.98 7.18
CA ALA A 90 9.22 9.59 7.63
C ALA A 90 8.45 10.74 8.30
N GLN A 91 9.14 11.59 9.07
CA GLN A 91 8.57 12.83 9.64
C GLN A 91 8.19 13.85 8.56
N ALA A 92 9.00 14.00 7.50
CA ALA A 92 8.67 14.87 6.37
C ALA A 92 7.44 14.36 5.57
N ALA A 93 7.39 13.06 5.30
CA ALA A 93 6.24 12.39 4.70
C ALA A 93 4.97 12.57 5.56
N ALA A 94 5.12 12.45 6.89
CA ALA A 94 4.04 12.70 7.84
C ALA A 94 3.49 14.12 7.76
N ALA A 95 4.37 15.12 7.81
CA ALA A 95 3.99 16.53 7.74
C ALA A 95 3.27 16.85 6.41
N SER A 96 3.71 16.25 5.30
CA SER A 96 3.03 16.37 4.01
C SER A 96 1.65 15.71 3.99
N LEU A 97 1.49 14.52 4.59
CA LEU A 97 0.20 13.86 4.73
C LEU A 97 -0.76 14.70 5.60
N VAL A 98 -0.30 15.24 6.73
CA VAL A 98 -1.11 16.13 7.59
C VAL A 98 -1.53 17.39 6.85
N ALA A 99 -0.62 18.03 6.10
CA ALA A 99 -0.93 19.21 5.30
C ALA A 99 -1.96 18.91 4.21
N ALA A 100 -1.86 17.74 3.56
CA ALA A 100 -2.84 17.28 2.57
C ALA A 100 -4.21 16.97 3.21
N MET A 101 -4.24 16.36 4.41
CA MET A 101 -5.48 16.09 5.17
C MET A 101 -6.19 17.40 5.52
N ALA A 102 -5.46 18.39 6.04
CA ALA A 102 -5.98 19.72 6.36
C ALA A 102 -6.45 20.51 5.11
N SER A 103 -5.93 20.17 3.94
CA SER A 103 -6.23 20.82 2.65
C SER A 103 -7.22 20.02 1.79
N ASN A 104 -7.91 19.02 2.37
CA ASN A 104 -8.85 18.12 1.69
C ASN A 104 -8.30 17.43 0.43
N SER A 105 -6.98 17.35 0.29
CA SER A 105 -6.26 16.89 -0.92
C SER A 105 -5.85 15.40 -0.86
N VAL A 106 -6.36 14.66 0.13
CA VAL A 106 -6.16 13.22 0.29
C VAL A 106 -7.35 12.47 -0.30
N GLN A 107 -7.07 11.57 -1.25
CA GLN A 107 -8.05 10.62 -1.77
C GLN A 107 -7.82 9.25 -1.11
N ILE A 108 -8.35 9.10 0.10
CA ILE A 108 -8.34 7.83 0.83
C ILE A 108 -9.45 6.95 0.25
N VAL A 109 -9.09 6.05 -0.67
CA VAL A 109 -10.01 5.02 -1.15
C VAL A 109 -9.89 3.81 -0.23
N ASN A 110 -11.00 3.42 0.42
CA ASN A 110 -10.97 2.29 1.34
C ASN A 110 -11.17 0.97 0.61
N PHE A 111 -10.20 0.08 0.73
CA PHE A 111 -10.28 -1.30 0.21
C PHE A 111 -10.12 -2.37 1.32
N THR A 112 -10.02 -1.97 2.59
CA THR A 112 -9.84 -2.90 3.72
C THR A 112 -11.12 -3.61 4.16
N GLY A 113 -12.26 -3.29 3.55
CA GLY A 113 -13.57 -3.79 3.99
C GLY A 113 -14.04 -3.21 5.33
N GLN A 114 -13.46 -2.09 5.80
CA GLN A 114 -13.91 -1.41 7.02
C GLN A 114 -15.03 -0.39 6.71
N ASN A 115 -16.13 -0.41 7.48
CA ASN A 115 -17.14 0.65 7.49
C ASN A 115 -16.65 1.81 8.33
N GLY A 116 -16.30 2.91 7.65
CA GLY A 116 -15.57 4.00 8.27
C GLY A 116 -14.14 3.58 8.62
N LEU A 117 -13.20 4.44 8.29
CA LEU A 117 -11.82 4.31 8.72
C LEU A 117 -11.43 5.68 9.29
N SER A 118 -10.60 5.68 10.32
CA SER A 118 -9.90 6.83 10.82
C SER A 118 -8.40 6.60 10.69
N LEU A 119 -7.69 7.60 10.16
CA LEU A 119 -6.23 7.59 10.13
C LEU A 119 -5.61 8.00 11.47
N THR A 120 -6.42 8.51 12.39
CA THR A 120 -6.02 8.89 13.74
C THR A 120 -6.43 7.83 14.75
N ASP A 121 -5.70 7.76 15.87
CA ASP A 121 -6.14 7.03 17.05
C ASP A 121 -7.22 7.79 17.85
N ALA A 122 -7.66 7.21 18.96
CA ALA A 122 -8.67 7.79 19.85
C ALA A 122 -8.21 9.08 20.56
N SER A 123 -6.94 9.46 20.43
CA SER A 123 -6.38 10.73 20.90
C SER A 123 -6.09 11.71 19.75
N GLY A 124 -6.48 11.39 18.52
CA GLY A 124 -6.26 12.24 17.35
C GLY A 124 -4.84 12.18 16.79
N ASN A 125 -4.03 11.18 17.18
CA ASN A 125 -2.66 11.05 16.70
C ASN A 125 -2.59 10.28 15.38
N LEU A 126 -1.80 10.77 14.43
CA LEU A 126 -1.43 10.03 13.21
C LEU A 126 -0.21 9.16 13.54
N ASN A 127 -0.44 7.83 13.64
CA ASN A 127 0.57 6.86 14.07
C ASN A 127 1.23 6.18 12.87
N ILE A 128 2.42 6.65 12.49
CA ILE A 128 3.22 6.12 11.38
C ILE A 128 4.16 5.04 11.91
N VAL A 129 3.97 3.81 11.43
CA VAL A 129 4.72 2.63 11.88
C VAL A 129 5.86 2.25 10.94
N ASN A 130 5.71 2.50 9.63
CA ASN A 130 6.78 2.32 8.65
C ASN A 130 6.67 3.36 7.51
N ASN A 131 7.79 3.70 6.90
CA ASN A 131 7.86 4.50 5.69
C ASN A 131 9.02 3.98 4.83
N MET A 132 8.76 3.71 3.56
CA MET A 132 9.76 3.18 2.63
C MET A 132 9.48 3.63 1.20
N THR A 133 10.54 3.76 0.42
CA THR A 133 10.45 3.98 -1.02
C THR A 133 10.42 2.62 -1.73
N ILE A 134 9.41 2.42 -2.59
CA ILE A 134 9.21 1.20 -3.36
C ILE A 134 9.39 1.52 -4.85
N GLY A 135 10.35 0.87 -5.49
CA GLY A 135 10.62 0.99 -6.92
C GLY A 135 10.67 -0.37 -7.61
N LEU A 136 10.73 -0.34 -8.94
CA LEU A 136 11.05 -1.51 -9.77
C LEU A 136 12.38 -1.27 -10.48
N MET A 137 13.23 -2.29 -10.52
CA MET A 137 14.52 -2.23 -11.21
C MET A 137 14.81 -3.54 -11.94
N THR A 138 15.57 -3.47 -13.03
CA THR A 138 16.18 -4.65 -13.65
C THR A 138 17.36 -5.14 -12.82
N ALA A 139 17.85 -6.36 -13.09
CA ALA A 139 19.09 -6.86 -12.49
C ALA A 139 20.34 -6.00 -12.80
N ALA A 140 20.27 -5.10 -13.79
CA ALA A 140 21.32 -4.13 -14.11
C ALA A 140 21.18 -2.79 -13.36
N GLY A 141 20.17 -2.64 -12.49
CA GLY A 141 19.88 -1.40 -11.76
C GLY A 141 19.14 -0.33 -12.57
N GLU A 142 18.67 -0.64 -13.78
CA GLU A 142 17.85 0.30 -14.57
C GLU A 142 16.43 0.35 -13.99
N ALA A 143 15.91 1.56 -13.75
CA ALA A 143 14.56 1.77 -13.23
C ALA A 143 13.50 1.34 -14.25
N VAL A 144 12.41 0.75 -13.73
CA VAL A 144 11.31 0.18 -14.51
C VAL A 144 9.99 0.85 -14.12
N ALA A 145 9.24 1.29 -15.13
CA ALA A 145 7.86 1.73 -15.05
C ALA A 145 6.90 0.55 -15.28
N GLN A 146 5.69 0.62 -14.74
CA GLN A 146 4.65 -0.40 -14.96
C GLN A 146 3.26 0.23 -15.17
N ASN A 147 2.46 -0.31 -16.08
CA ASN A 147 1.19 0.29 -16.53
C ASN A 147 -0.08 -0.33 -15.93
N GLY A 148 0.05 -1.38 -15.11
CA GLY A 148 -1.06 -2.11 -14.50
C GLY A 148 -1.00 -2.03 -12.97
N SER A 149 -1.05 -3.18 -12.29
CA SER A 149 -0.91 -3.24 -10.84
C SER A 149 0.01 -4.38 -10.43
N ILE A 150 0.79 -4.12 -9.38
CA ILE A 150 1.65 -5.09 -8.71
C ILE A 150 1.21 -5.22 -7.24
N SER A 151 1.39 -6.40 -6.67
CA SER A 151 1.24 -6.64 -5.23
C SER A 151 2.59 -6.93 -4.59
N ALA A 152 2.79 -6.43 -3.37
CA ALA A 152 3.98 -6.63 -2.55
C ALA A 152 3.58 -7.09 -1.15
N ALA A 153 4.25 -8.13 -0.63
CA ALA A 153 3.96 -8.72 0.66
C ALA A 153 5.15 -8.62 1.64
N PHE A 154 4.84 -8.17 2.84
CA PHE A 154 5.78 -7.91 3.95
C PHE A 154 5.36 -8.69 5.19
N SER A 155 6.29 -8.92 6.13
CA SER A 155 5.89 -9.39 7.45
C SER A 155 5.21 -8.25 8.22
N LEU A 156 4.11 -8.56 8.92
CA LEU A 156 3.43 -7.61 9.80
C LEU A 156 4.36 -7.13 10.92
N SER A 157 5.29 -7.97 11.40
CA SER A 157 6.32 -7.58 12.39
C SER A 157 7.20 -6.43 11.90
N ASP A 158 7.52 -6.42 10.61
CA ASP A 158 8.50 -5.51 10.01
C ASP A 158 7.82 -4.18 9.66
N ILE A 159 6.54 -4.22 9.31
CA ILE A 159 5.69 -3.03 9.17
C ILE A 159 5.37 -2.39 10.54
N LEU A 160 5.18 -3.20 11.60
CA LEU A 160 4.89 -2.68 12.94
C LEU A 160 6.14 -2.36 13.78
N GLY A 161 7.33 -2.78 13.35
CA GLY A 161 8.57 -2.59 14.12
C GLY A 161 8.58 -3.24 15.50
N GLY A 162 7.85 -4.35 15.67
CA GLY A 162 7.62 -5.01 16.96
C GLY A 162 6.40 -4.52 17.74
N GLY A 163 5.66 -3.51 17.24
CA GLY A 163 4.32 -3.18 17.74
C GLY A 163 3.28 -4.28 17.47
N VAL A 164 2.11 -4.15 18.08
CA VAL A 164 0.97 -5.06 17.90
C VAL A 164 -0.30 -4.23 17.67
N LEU A 165 -1.12 -4.62 16.70
CA LEU A 165 -2.43 -4.01 16.45
C LEU A 165 -3.40 -4.37 17.59
N ASN A 166 -4.07 -3.36 18.16
CA ASN A 166 -5.15 -3.57 19.12
C ASN A 166 -6.45 -3.98 18.41
N VAL A 167 -7.45 -4.40 19.19
CA VAL A 167 -8.78 -4.74 18.65
C VAL A 167 -9.40 -3.53 17.94
N GLY A 168 -9.74 -3.69 16.65
CA GLY A 168 -10.29 -2.64 15.81
C GLY A 168 -9.24 -1.77 15.09
N GLU A 169 -7.95 -2.04 15.28
CA GLU A 169 -6.87 -1.44 14.50
C GLU A 169 -6.52 -2.29 13.27
N THR A 170 -6.12 -1.62 12.20
CA THR A 170 -5.58 -2.18 10.96
C THR A 170 -4.38 -1.36 10.51
N ILE A 171 -3.58 -1.92 9.60
CA ILE A 171 -2.62 -1.11 8.83
C ILE A 171 -3.29 -0.54 7.59
N GLN A 172 -2.89 0.68 7.25
CA GLN A 172 -3.17 1.33 5.99
C GLN A 172 -1.88 1.82 5.36
N ALA A 173 -1.75 1.59 4.05
CA ALA A 173 -0.63 2.06 3.26
C ALA A 173 -1.12 3.19 2.34
N LEU A 174 -0.39 4.30 2.34
CA LEU A 174 -0.66 5.45 1.47
C LEU A 174 0.62 5.82 0.74
N TYR A 175 0.51 6.23 -0.51
CA TYR A 175 1.64 6.80 -1.24
C TYR A 175 1.31 8.22 -1.71
N GLN A 176 2.36 9.04 -1.81
CA GLN A 176 2.26 10.38 -2.36
C GLN A 176 2.49 10.35 -3.88
N ARG A 177 1.64 11.05 -4.62
CA ARG A 177 1.81 11.33 -6.06
C ARG A 177 2.67 12.58 -6.27
N ALA A 178 3.23 12.73 -7.48
CA ALA A 178 4.06 13.88 -7.84
C ALA A 178 3.31 15.24 -7.82
N ASP A 179 1.98 15.22 -7.85
CA ASP A 179 1.11 16.40 -7.68
C ASP A 179 0.87 16.78 -6.21
N GLY A 180 1.48 16.06 -5.26
CA GLY A 180 1.33 16.24 -3.82
C GLY A 180 0.10 15.53 -3.22
N THR A 181 -0.80 14.99 -4.03
CA THR A 181 -1.97 14.24 -3.54
C THR A 181 -1.56 12.90 -2.93
N TRP A 182 -2.33 12.47 -1.93
CA TRP A 182 -2.09 11.21 -1.22
C TRP A 182 -3.19 10.21 -1.54
N VAL A 183 -2.79 8.97 -1.84
CA VAL A 183 -3.68 7.87 -2.23
C VAL A 183 -3.46 6.67 -1.33
N ALA A 184 -4.54 6.19 -0.72
CA ALA A 184 -4.53 4.91 -0.01
C ALA A 184 -4.59 3.74 -1.00
N VAL A 185 -3.76 2.72 -0.78
CA VAL A 185 -3.74 1.50 -1.58
C VAL A 185 -4.47 0.36 -0.87
N PRO A 186 -4.96 -0.66 -1.59
CA PRO A 186 -5.49 -1.86 -0.94
C PRO A 186 -4.46 -2.53 -0.05
N VAL A 187 -4.87 -2.84 1.19
CA VAL A 187 -4.10 -3.59 2.18
C VAL A 187 -4.90 -4.83 2.59
N VAL A 188 -4.23 -5.98 2.64
CA VAL A 188 -4.75 -7.26 3.11
C VAL A 188 -3.81 -7.80 4.19
N ILE A 189 -4.35 -8.18 5.35
CA ILE A 189 -3.56 -8.73 6.46
C ILE A 189 -4.06 -10.15 6.76
N ILE A 190 -3.21 -11.16 6.57
CA ILE A 190 -3.53 -12.59 6.78
C ILE A 190 -2.30 -13.28 7.39
N ASP A 191 -2.50 -14.07 8.44
CA ASP A 191 -1.48 -14.94 9.06
C ASP A 191 -0.11 -14.26 9.32
N GLY A 192 -0.14 -13.01 9.79
CA GLY A 192 1.07 -12.22 10.07
C GLY A 192 1.77 -11.65 8.83
N THR A 193 1.17 -11.74 7.65
CA THR A 193 1.63 -11.12 6.41
C THR A 193 0.76 -9.92 6.06
N VAL A 194 1.38 -8.81 5.63
CA VAL A 194 0.70 -7.63 5.06
C VAL A 194 0.98 -7.59 3.57
N ALA A 195 -0.05 -7.68 2.73
CA ALA A 195 0.05 -7.49 1.29
C ALA A 195 -0.58 -6.15 0.88
N ILE A 196 0.11 -5.38 0.05
CA ILE A 196 -0.39 -4.13 -0.54
C ILE A 196 -0.46 -4.24 -2.07
N ALA A 197 -1.43 -3.57 -2.70
CA ALA A 197 -1.56 -3.52 -4.15
C ALA A 197 -1.22 -2.11 -4.69
N LEU A 198 -0.07 -1.97 -5.34
CA LEU A 198 0.37 -0.70 -5.92
C LEU A 198 -0.21 -0.53 -7.33
N PRO A 199 -0.77 0.64 -7.68
CA PRO A 199 -1.23 0.97 -9.02
C PRO A 199 -0.05 1.33 -9.94
N ALA A 200 -0.34 1.68 -11.19
CA ALA A 200 0.65 2.12 -12.19
C ALA A 200 1.54 3.25 -11.66
N PHE A 201 2.85 3.11 -11.82
CA PHE A 201 3.84 4.15 -11.50
C PHE A 201 5.02 4.10 -12.47
N GLY A 202 5.56 5.28 -12.78
CA GLY A 202 6.71 5.46 -13.68
C GLY A 202 8.07 5.59 -12.99
N GLY A 203 8.07 5.71 -11.67
CA GLY A 203 9.26 5.85 -10.83
C GLY A 203 8.93 5.41 -9.40
N ALA A 204 9.94 5.31 -8.54
CA ALA A 204 9.76 4.81 -7.18
C ALA A 204 8.79 5.70 -6.37
N VAL A 205 7.89 5.05 -5.63
CA VAL A 205 6.86 5.70 -4.81
C VAL A 205 7.20 5.60 -3.33
N ASN A 206 7.09 6.70 -2.58
CA ASN A 206 7.21 6.65 -1.12
C ASN A 206 5.88 6.19 -0.52
N VAL A 207 5.93 5.09 0.24
CA VAL A 207 4.77 4.45 0.87
C VAL A 207 4.88 4.58 2.39
N THR A 208 3.90 5.26 2.98
CA THR A 208 3.72 5.44 4.41
C THR A 208 2.71 4.42 4.92
N PHE A 209 3.12 3.63 5.92
CA PHE A 209 2.28 2.70 6.65
C PHE A 209 1.85 3.33 7.97
N ILE A 210 0.55 3.37 8.21
CA ILE A 210 -0.05 3.94 9.42
C ILE A 210 -0.97 2.94 10.10
N VAL A 211 -1.09 3.05 11.42
CA VAL A 211 -2.17 2.39 12.17
C VAL A 211 -3.43 3.21 12.00
N ALA A 212 -4.48 2.56 11.50
CA ALA A 212 -5.79 3.14 11.29
C ALA A 212 -6.84 2.36 12.10
N LYS A 213 -7.92 3.04 12.51
CA LYS A 213 -9.06 2.41 13.22
C LYS A 213 -10.27 2.32 12.31
N GLY A 214 -11.01 1.22 12.39
CA GLY A 214 -12.23 1.06 11.57
C GLY A 214 -13.11 -0.07 12.09
N THR A 215 -14.41 0.02 11.80
CA THR A 215 -15.33 -1.08 12.15
C THR A 215 -15.40 -2.09 11.01
N PRO A 216 -15.30 -3.40 11.25
CA PRO A 216 -15.45 -4.41 10.21
C PRO A 216 -16.78 -4.24 9.47
N SER A 217 -16.74 -4.07 8.15
CA SER A 217 -17.98 -4.13 7.38
C SER A 217 -18.43 -5.57 7.25
N THR A 218 -19.66 -5.83 7.66
CA THR A 218 -20.36 -7.09 7.42
C THR A 218 -20.94 -7.19 6.00
N THR A 219 -20.80 -6.14 5.18
CA THR A 219 -21.33 -6.06 3.81
C THR A 219 -20.41 -5.28 2.88
N VAL A 220 -19.96 -5.88 1.77
CA VAL A 220 -19.32 -5.13 0.68
C VAL A 220 -20.42 -4.36 -0.06
N SER A 221 -20.40 -3.02 0.01
CA SER A 221 -21.41 -2.21 -0.67
C SER A 221 -21.21 -2.25 -2.19
N ALA A 222 -22.28 -2.08 -2.98
CA ALA A 222 -22.13 -1.92 -4.44
C ALA A 222 -21.43 -0.58 -4.81
N ALA A 223 -21.43 0.40 -3.90
CA ALA A 223 -20.58 1.58 -3.96
C ALA A 223 -19.16 1.33 -3.40
N ALA A 224 -18.80 0.06 -3.19
CA ALA A 224 -17.45 -0.50 -3.14
C ALA A 224 -17.26 -1.51 -4.28
N ALA A 225 -17.88 -1.27 -5.45
CA ALA A 225 -17.84 -2.14 -6.63
C ALA A 225 -17.58 -1.48 -8.01
N THR A 226 -17.10 -0.23 -8.13
CA THR A 226 -16.64 0.33 -9.43
C THR A 226 -15.39 1.22 -9.35
N SER A 227 -14.30 0.82 -10.01
CA SER A 227 -13.00 1.52 -10.01
C SER A 227 -13.14 3.02 -10.25
N PRO A 228 -12.29 3.87 -9.62
CA PRO A 228 -12.11 5.23 -10.07
C PRO A 228 -11.87 5.25 -11.57
N ARG A 229 -12.64 6.06 -12.30
CA ARG A 229 -12.37 6.35 -13.70
C ARG A 229 -11.22 7.34 -13.74
N THR A 230 -10.16 6.97 -14.47
CA THR A 230 -9.11 7.88 -14.94
C THR A 230 -9.71 9.03 -15.75
#